data_AF-A0A7C3HZ64-F1
#
_entry.id   AF-A0A7C3HZ64-F1
#
_cell.length_a   1.000
_cell.length_b   1.000
_cell.length_c   1.000
_cell.angle_alpha   90.00
_cell.angle_beta   90.00
_cell.angle_gamma   90.00
#
_symmetry.space_group_name_H-M   'P 1'
#
loop_
_entity.id
_entity.type
_entity.pdbx_description
1 polymer ?
#
loop_
_entity_poly.entity_id
_entity_poly.type
_entity_poly.pdbx_seq_one_letter_code
_entity_poly.pdbx_strand_id
1 'polypeptide(L)'
;ATGSATTVDSVKIENLTQCTVIYIGGSDTLDLGTGAGMYQTDAGTEKNIRAYPNPVAGVCNIEFETNKAGDASISVFDITGKRMIQSSEFLRNGHHLYQISGLSAGIYTIKAESETYCYNSKIVSINDYQGNTEIIHKETRPESIFTEIKNVRAQNYMQYDTGDLLKISGKSGIYRTVVMLTPSVSQTVTFTFIPCTDASGNNYSVVKIGNQWWMAENLNVGTFATITTPQVSGTKFCMDVNGQEDPNCPMGGLYE
;
A
#
# COMPACT_ATOMS: atom_id res chain seq x y z
N ALA A 1 22.98 -2.31 -8.15
CA ALA A 1 22.68 -3.68 -7.70
C ALA A 1 23.79 -4.63 -8.15
N THR A 2 23.81 -5.85 -7.62
CA THR A 2 24.79 -6.89 -7.93
C THR A 2 24.09 -8.25 -8.11
N GLY A 3 24.79 -9.25 -8.64
CA GLY A 3 24.25 -10.60 -8.85
C GLY A 3 23.60 -10.75 -10.24
N SER A 4 22.47 -11.45 -10.31
CA SER A 4 21.79 -11.80 -11.57
C SER A 4 21.05 -10.64 -12.25
N ALA A 5 20.88 -9.52 -11.57
CA ALA A 5 20.43 -8.27 -12.16
C ALA A 5 21.27 -7.09 -11.64
N THR A 6 21.52 -6.12 -12.51
CA THR A 6 22.37 -4.94 -12.22
C THR A 6 21.57 -3.67 -12.00
N THR A 7 20.31 -3.64 -12.44
CA THR A 7 19.34 -2.56 -12.22
C THR A 7 18.41 -2.88 -11.06
N VAL A 8 17.77 -1.85 -10.52
CA VAL A 8 16.68 -1.97 -9.54
C VAL A 8 15.51 -1.23 -10.14
N ASP A 9 14.39 -1.92 -10.33
CA ASP A 9 13.21 -1.35 -10.99
C ASP A 9 12.39 -0.55 -9.99
N SER A 10 12.16 -1.12 -8.81
CA SER A 10 11.45 -0.46 -7.71
C SER A 10 11.93 -0.97 -6.36
N VAL A 11 11.73 -0.13 -5.35
CA VAL A 11 12.02 -0.46 -3.96
C VAL A 11 10.80 -0.15 -3.11
N LYS A 12 10.37 -1.13 -2.30
CA LYS A 12 9.37 -0.96 -1.25
C LYS A 12 10.09 -0.87 0.10
N ILE A 13 9.84 0.18 0.87
CA ILE A 13 10.38 0.35 2.21
C ILE A 13 9.23 0.34 3.21
N GLU A 14 9.31 -0.54 4.19
CA GLU A 14 8.35 -0.69 5.27
C GLU A 14 9.03 -0.35 6.59
N ASN A 15 8.56 0.66 7.31
CA ASN A 15 8.93 0.86 8.71
C ASN A 15 8.05 -0.07 9.55
N LEU A 16 8.63 -1.14 10.07
CA LEU A 16 7.90 -2.16 10.82
C LEU A 16 7.53 -1.70 12.24
N THR A 17 8.24 -0.70 12.79
CA THR A 17 7.90 -0.13 14.10
C THR A 17 6.71 0.81 13.99
N GLN A 18 6.66 1.64 12.95
CA GLN A 18 5.61 2.64 12.75
C GLN A 18 4.47 2.19 11.81
N CYS A 19 4.57 0.99 11.22
CA CYS A 19 3.63 0.45 10.25
C CYS A 19 3.40 1.37 9.03
N THR A 20 4.45 2.01 8.53
CA THR A 20 4.38 2.88 7.34
C THR A 20 5.10 2.26 6.15
N VAL A 21 4.68 2.64 4.94
CA VAL A 21 5.25 2.12 3.69
C VAL A 21 5.48 3.25 2.68
N ILE A 22 6.60 3.19 1.95
CA ILE A 22 6.89 4.05 0.80
C ILE A 22 7.44 3.23 -0.36
N TYR A 23 7.18 3.70 -1.58
CA TYR A 23 7.71 3.12 -2.81
C TYR A 23 8.58 4.16 -3.50
N ILE A 24 9.79 3.76 -3.89
CA ILE A 24 10.75 4.63 -4.58
C ILE A 24 11.37 3.90 -5.78
N GLY A 25 11.94 4.66 -6.70
CA GLY A 25 12.75 4.13 -7.79
C GLY A 25 14.10 3.57 -7.30
N GLY A 26 14.69 2.68 -8.08
CA GLY A 26 15.96 2.02 -7.72
C GLY A 26 17.17 2.94 -7.56
N SER A 27 17.13 4.15 -8.13
CA SER A 27 18.18 5.17 -8.04
C SER A 27 17.82 6.32 -7.09
N ASP A 28 16.65 6.26 -6.46
CA ASP A 28 16.15 7.37 -5.65
C ASP A 28 16.78 7.37 -4.26
N THR A 29 16.80 8.54 -3.63
CA THR A 29 17.23 8.72 -2.23
C THR A 29 16.00 8.83 -1.34
N LEU A 30 16.03 8.14 -0.19
CA LEU A 30 15.03 8.24 0.87
C LEU A 30 15.62 9.00 2.04
N ASP A 31 14.96 10.08 2.44
CA ASP A 31 15.33 10.85 3.62
C ASP A 31 14.53 10.39 4.83
N LEU A 32 15.25 10.15 5.93
CA LEU A 32 14.71 9.70 7.21
C LEU A 32 14.80 10.85 8.21
N GLY A 33 13.70 11.15 8.91
CA GLY A 33 13.67 12.25 9.88
C GLY A 33 12.69 12.04 11.03
N THR A 34 13.01 12.62 12.18
CA THR A 34 12.11 12.68 13.33
C THR A 34 11.02 13.70 13.06
N GLY A 35 9.76 13.34 13.27
CA GLY A 35 8.62 14.23 13.06
C GLY A 35 8.57 15.37 14.09
N ALA A 36 9.32 16.45 13.85
CA ALA A 36 9.23 17.68 14.65
C ALA A 36 9.37 18.90 13.74
N GLY A 37 8.24 19.51 13.40
CA GLY A 37 8.11 20.90 12.92
C GLY A 37 8.79 21.23 11.58
N MET A 38 7.97 21.57 10.57
CA MET A 38 8.38 22.13 9.27
C MET A 38 8.85 21.14 8.19
N TYR A 39 8.09 20.08 7.98
CA TYR A 39 7.71 19.73 6.61
C TYR A 39 6.21 19.48 6.62
N GLN A 40 5.45 20.42 6.05
CA GLN A 40 4.04 20.21 5.77
C GLN A 40 3.98 19.23 4.60
N THR A 41 4.12 17.96 4.92
CA THR A 41 3.91 16.86 4.00
C THR A 41 2.73 16.10 4.56
N ASP A 42 1.53 16.41 4.06
CA ASP A 42 0.33 15.59 4.19
C ASP A 42 0.54 14.26 3.42
N ALA A 43 1.53 13.48 3.85
CA ALA A 43 1.92 12.18 3.32
C ALA A 43 2.14 11.24 4.51
N GLY A 44 1.07 11.03 5.28
CA GLY A 44 1.11 10.30 6.55
C GLY A 44 -0.24 9.69 6.95
N THR A 45 -1.10 9.43 5.99
CA THR A 45 -2.01 8.28 5.99
C THR A 45 -2.07 7.83 4.54
N GLU A 46 -2.26 6.54 4.30
CA GLU A 46 -2.50 5.98 2.97
C GLU A 46 -3.60 6.78 2.25
N LYS A 47 -3.24 7.83 1.51
CA LYS A 47 -4.22 8.65 0.81
C LYS A 47 -4.36 8.13 -0.60
N ASN A 48 -4.93 6.93 -0.69
CA ASN A 48 -5.73 6.55 -1.85
C ASN A 48 -6.93 7.48 -2.02
N ILE A 49 -7.20 8.39 -1.06
CA ILE A 49 -8.12 9.54 -1.19
C ILE A 49 -7.40 10.85 -0.86
N ARG A 50 -7.41 11.83 -1.76
CA ARG A 50 -6.88 13.18 -1.52
C ARG A 50 -8.01 14.18 -1.59
N ALA A 51 -7.97 15.17 -0.71
CA ALA A 51 -8.96 16.24 -0.65
C ALA A 51 -8.26 17.59 -0.73
N TYR A 52 -8.65 18.45 -1.67
CA TYR A 52 -8.01 19.74 -1.91
C TYR A 52 -8.98 20.78 -2.49
N PRO A 53 -8.81 22.07 -2.19
CA PRO A 53 -7.83 22.63 -1.26
C PRO A 53 -8.23 22.39 0.20
N ASN A 54 -7.24 22.21 1.08
CA ASN A 54 -7.43 22.22 2.53
C ASN A 54 -6.50 23.30 3.12
N PRO A 55 -7.00 24.38 3.74
CA PRO A 55 -8.41 24.68 4.07
C PRO A 55 -9.33 24.96 2.86
N VAL A 56 -10.62 24.62 2.99
CA VAL A 56 -11.67 24.75 1.96
C VAL A 56 -12.34 26.12 2.04
N ALA A 57 -12.27 26.90 0.96
CA ALA A 57 -12.86 28.25 0.84
C ALA A 57 -14.06 28.32 -0.12
N GLY A 58 -14.69 27.18 -0.44
CA GLY A 58 -15.95 27.14 -1.18
C GLY A 58 -16.28 25.73 -1.64
N VAL A 59 -15.33 25.18 -2.38
CA VAL A 59 -15.41 23.87 -3.02
C VAL A 59 -14.21 23.04 -2.59
N CYS A 60 -14.43 21.77 -2.31
CA CYS A 60 -13.38 20.78 -2.09
C CYS A 60 -13.47 19.71 -3.18
N ASN A 61 -12.36 19.45 -3.86
CA ASN A 61 -12.21 18.29 -4.72
C ASN A 61 -11.76 17.10 -3.88
N ILE A 62 -12.25 15.91 -4.23
CA ILE A 62 -11.82 14.63 -3.69
C ILE A 62 -11.42 13.75 -4.85
N GLU A 63 -10.18 13.26 -4.84
CA GLU A 63 -9.70 12.28 -5.81
C GLU A 63 -9.35 10.96 -5.11
N PHE A 64 -9.75 9.84 -5.69
CA PHE A 64 -9.34 8.51 -5.21
C PHE A 64 -9.29 7.46 -6.32
N GLU A 65 -8.54 6.38 -6.07
CA GLU A 65 -8.37 5.26 -7.00
C GLU A 65 -9.11 4.00 -6.52
N THR A 66 -9.77 3.32 -7.46
CA THR A 66 -10.41 2.02 -7.23
C THR A 66 -9.76 0.95 -8.13
N ASN A 67 -9.27 -0.12 -7.52
CA ASN A 67 -8.65 -1.25 -8.23
C ASN A 67 -9.65 -2.34 -8.64
N LYS A 68 -10.87 -2.30 -8.11
CA LYS A 68 -11.97 -3.22 -8.41
C LYS A 68 -13.24 -2.42 -8.67
N ALA A 69 -14.04 -2.88 -9.63
CA ALA A 69 -15.37 -2.33 -9.86
C ALA A 69 -16.34 -2.81 -8.79
N GLY A 70 -17.20 -1.94 -8.30
CA GLY A 70 -18.19 -2.27 -7.26
C GLY A 70 -18.97 -1.06 -6.79
N ASP A 71 -19.99 -1.32 -5.97
CA ASP A 71 -20.76 -0.27 -5.31
C ASP A 71 -19.89 0.44 -4.27
N ALA A 72 -19.85 1.76 -4.37
CA ALA A 72 -19.10 2.62 -3.48
C ALA A 72 -19.99 3.72 -2.91
N SER A 73 -19.69 4.17 -1.70
CA SER A 73 -20.33 5.34 -1.13
C SER A 73 -19.32 6.36 -0.60
N ILE A 74 -19.61 7.63 -0.84
CA ILE A 74 -18.85 8.78 -0.37
C ILE A 74 -19.72 9.50 0.65
N SER A 75 -19.23 9.59 1.88
CA SER A 75 -19.91 10.21 3.01
C SER A 75 -19.09 11.35 3.60
N VAL A 76 -19.77 12.40 4.08
CA VAL A 76 -19.16 13.51 4.81
C VAL A 76 -19.73 13.56 6.22
N PHE A 77 -18.86 13.68 7.21
CA PHE A 77 -19.20 13.75 8.63
C PHE A 77 -18.68 15.06 9.23
N ASP A 78 -19.45 15.66 10.14
CA ASP A 78 -18.97 16.78 10.95
C ASP A 78 -18.04 16.31 12.08
N ILE A 79 -17.51 17.25 12.87
CA ILE A 79 -16.62 16.97 14.01
C ILE A 79 -17.28 16.12 15.11
N THR A 80 -18.61 16.11 15.18
CA THR A 80 -19.37 15.30 16.14
C THR A 80 -19.61 13.87 15.63
N GLY A 81 -19.22 13.58 14.38
CA GLY A 81 -19.46 12.31 13.71
C GLY A 81 -20.84 12.19 13.06
N LYS A 82 -21.62 13.27 13.00
CA LYS A 82 -22.92 13.28 12.31
C LYS A 82 -22.69 13.30 10.80
N ARG A 83 -23.33 12.36 10.09
CA ARG A 83 -23.29 12.29 8.62
C ARG A 83 -24.11 13.43 8.01
N MET A 84 -23.44 14.31 7.27
CA MET A 84 -24.03 15.47 6.60
C MET A 84 -24.64 15.09 5.25
N ILE A 85 -23.92 14.28 4.47
CA ILE A 85 -24.35 13.81 3.15
C ILE A 85 -23.69 12.47 2.82
N GLN A 86 -24.36 11.69 1.98
CA GLN A 86 -23.85 10.44 1.39
C GLN A 86 -24.29 10.37 -0.07
N SER A 87 -23.36 10.01 -0.96
CA SER A 87 -23.67 9.60 -2.33
C SER A 87 -23.23 8.14 -2.51
N SER A 88 -24.02 7.34 -3.21
CA SER A 88 -23.73 5.93 -3.49
C SER A 88 -23.86 5.66 -4.97
N GLU A 89 -22.81 5.14 -5.59
CA GLU A 89 -22.70 4.93 -7.03
C GLU A 89 -21.87 3.67 -7.35
N PHE A 90 -22.15 3.04 -8.50
CA PHE A 90 -21.33 1.94 -9.00
C PHE A 90 -20.07 2.48 -9.67
N LEU A 91 -18.90 2.22 -9.09
CA LEU A 91 -17.62 2.69 -9.61
C LEU A 91 -16.91 1.59 -10.39
N ARG A 92 -16.41 1.94 -11.58
CA ARG A 92 -15.48 1.10 -12.32
C ARG A 92 -14.07 1.25 -11.77
N ASN A 93 -13.17 0.32 -12.10
CA ASN A 93 -11.74 0.49 -11.83
C ASN A 93 -11.23 1.77 -12.51
N GLY A 94 -10.44 2.56 -11.79
CA GLY A 94 -9.79 3.78 -12.29
C GLY A 94 -9.71 4.89 -11.25
N HIS A 95 -9.35 6.09 -11.72
CA HIS A 95 -9.36 7.31 -10.90
C HIS A 95 -10.74 7.98 -10.93
N HIS A 96 -11.21 8.44 -9.78
CA HIS A 96 -12.48 9.14 -9.62
C HIS A 96 -12.27 10.51 -8.99
N LEU A 97 -12.94 11.52 -9.55
CA LEU A 97 -12.95 12.89 -9.05
C LEU A 97 -14.36 13.30 -8.62
N TYR A 98 -14.48 13.70 -7.36
CA TYR A 98 -15.70 14.24 -6.75
C TYR A 98 -15.49 15.69 -6.33
N GLN A 99 -16.57 16.45 -6.34
CA GLN A 99 -16.61 17.82 -5.88
C GLN A 99 -17.63 17.94 -4.74
N ILE A 100 -17.20 18.46 -3.61
CA ILE A 100 -18.05 18.82 -2.47
C ILE A 100 -18.17 20.34 -2.41
N SER A 101 -19.39 20.81 -2.21
CA SER A 101 -19.71 22.21 -1.97
C SER A 101 -20.66 22.34 -0.79
N GLY A 102 -20.77 23.56 -0.27
CA GLY A 102 -21.76 23.88 0.75
C GLY A 102 -21.44 23.37 2.16
N LEU A 103 -20.15 23.31 2.52
CA LEU A 103 -19.70 23.06 3.89
C LEU A 103 -19.60 24.38 4.65
N SER A 104 -20.21 24.48 5.83
CA SER A 104 -20.01 25.62 6.75
C SER A 104 -18.62 25.56 7.40
N ALA A 105 -18.29 26.55 8.24
CA ALA A 105 -16.99 26.62 8.87
C ALA A 105 -16.87 25.52 9.93
N GLY A 106 -15.82 24.70 9.83
CA GLY A 106 -15.67 23.55 10.73
C GLY A 106 -14.70 22.49 10.21
N ILE A 107 -14.53 21.45 11.00
CA ILE A 107 -13.72 20.28 10.66
C ILE A 107 -14.65 19.17 10.21
N TYR A 108 -14.34 18.56 9.07
CA TYR A 108 -15.11 17.47 8.49
C TYR A 108 -14.22 16.25 8.20
N THR A 109 -14.83 15.08 8.29
CA THR A 109 -14.23 13.82 7.84
C THR A 109 -14.98 13.32 6.62
N ILE A 110 -14.27 13.10 5.53
CA ILE A 110 -14.74 12.46 4.32
C ILE A 110 -14.39 10.98 4.41
N LYS A 111 -15.33 10.11 4.06
CA LYS A 111 -15.14 8.67 3.97
C LYS A 111 -15.57 8.18 2.60
N ALA A 112 -14.71 7.44 1.90
CA ALA A 112 -15.08 6.69 0.70
C ALA A 112 -14.98 5.19 1.01
N GLU A 113 -16.07 4.45 0.86
CA GLU A 113 -16.14 3.04 1.25
C GLU A 113 -16.76 2.18 0.16
N SER A 114 -16.24 0.97 0.02
CA SER A 114 -16.81 -0.14 -0.75
C SER A 114 -16.58 -1.44 0.02
N GLU A 115 -16.91 -2.58 -0.59
CA GLU A 115 -16.57 -3.89 -0.04
C GLU A 115 -15.05 -4.13 0.10
N THR A 116 -14.22 -3.45 -0.70
CA THR A 116 -12.79 -3.75 -0.80
C THR A 116 -11.87 -2.64 -0.29
N TYR A 117 -12.42 -1.45 -0.02
CA TYR A 117 -11.65 -0.32 0.49
C TYR A 117 -12.47 0.55 1.44
N CYS A 118 -11.77 1.22 2.36
CA CYS A 118 -12.33 2.25 3.22
C CYS A 118 -11.30 3.35 3.39
N TYR A 119 -11.47 4.45 2.68
CA TYR A 119 -10.58 5.61 2.72
C TYR A 119 -11.17 6.72 3.56
N ASN A 120 -10.30 7.49 4.21
CA ASN A 120 -10.69 8.64 5.01
C ASN A 120 -9.82 9.87 4.70
N SER A 121 -10.42 11.05 4.76
CA SER A 121 -9.70 12.33 4.66
C SER A 121 -10.32 13.34 5.62
N LYS A 122 -9.47 14.13 6.28
CA LYS A 122 -9.93 15.24 7.13
C LYS A 122 -9.72 16.54 6.38
N ILE A 123 -10.71 17.42 6.43
CA ILE A 123 -10.67 18.75 5.82
C ILE A 123 -11.12 19.81 6.82
N VAL A 124 -10.60 21.01 6.67
CA VAL A 124 -11.01 22.20 7.42
C VAL A 124 -11.70 23.13 6.44
N SER A 125 -12.98 23.44 6.66
CA SER A 125 -13.72 24.43 5.90
C SER A 125 -13.72 25.77 6.63
N ILE A 126 -13.47 26.84 5.88
CA ILE A 126 -13.46 28.23 6.39
C ILE A 126 -14.62 29.07 5.84
N ASN A 127 -15.62 28.42 5.21
CA ASN A 127 -16.76 29.11 4.63
C ASN A 127 -17.85 29.45 5.65
N ASP A 128 -18.48 30.59 5.49
CA ASP A 128 -19.72 30.93 6.21
C ASP A 128 -20.96 30.55 5.39
N TYR A 129 -21.05 29.28 4.97
CA TYR A 129 -22.13 28.79 4.12
C TYR A 129 -23.34 28.33 4.96
N GLN A 130 -24.54 28.78 4.60
CA GLN A 130 -25.80 28.48 5.30
C GLN A 130 -26.77 27.58 4.49
N GLY A 131 -26.34 26.99 3.37
CA GLY A 131 -27.15 26.12 2.53
C GLY A 131 -26.93 24.62 2.75
N ASN A 132 -27.48 23.80 1.85
CA ASN A 132 -27.31 22.35 1.86
C ASN A 132 -25.96 21.93 1.26
N THR A 133 -25.30 20.94 1.86
CA THR A 133 -24.09 20.32 1.33
C THR A 133 -24.43 19.45 0.12
N GLU A 134 -23.59 19.45 -0.91
CA GLU A 134 -23.77 18.68 -2.14
C GLU A 134 -22.48 17.90 -2.49
N ILE A 135 -22.65 16.71 -3.08
CA ILE A 135 -21.57 15.89 -3.65
C ILE A 135 -21.89 15.68 -5.13
N ILE A 136 -20.95 16.04 -6.02
CA ILE A 136 -21.08 15.86 -7.47
C ILE A 136 -19.92 15.00 -7.98
N HIS A 137 -20.21 13.92 -8.69
CA HIS A 137 -19.22 13.15 -9.45
C HIS A 137 -18.85 13.90 -10.74
N LYS A 138 -17.55 14.11 -10.99
CA LYS A 138 -17.07 14.91 -12.13
C LYS A 138 -16.43 14.09 -13.24
N GLU A 139 -15.59 13.12 -12.89
CA GLU A 139 -14.78 12.41 -13.87
C GLU A 139 -14.41 11.00 -13.40
N THR A 140 -14.39 10.04 -14.34
CA THR A 140 -13.80 8.71 -14.17
C THR A 140 -12.77 8.50 -15.27
N ARG A 141 -11.50 8.25 -14.89
CA ARG A 141 -10.44 7.90 -15.85
C ARG A 141 -10.08 6.42 -15.75
N PRO A 142 -10.27 5.62 -16.81
CA PRO A 142 -9.82 4.24 -16.85
C PRO A 142 -8.29 4.16 -16.86
N GLU A 143 -7.73 3.16 -16.19
CA GLU A 143 -6.29 2.95 -16.06
C GLU A 143 -5.66 2.61 -17.42
N SER A 144 -5.08 3.59 -18.12
CA SER A 144 -4.14 3.34 -19.23
C SER A 144 -3.15 4.49 -19.48
N ILE A 145 -1.87 4.10 -19.41
CA ILE A 145 -0.61 4.79 -19.76
C ILE A 145 -0.30 6.06 -18.92
N PHE A 146 0.64 5.88 -18.00
CA PHE A 146 1.40 6.94 -17.35
C PHE A 146 1.88 7.99 -18.36
N THR A 147 1.31 9.20 -18.30
CA THR A 147 1.98 10.39 -18.80
C THR A 147 2.59 11.09 -17.60
N GLU A 148 3.90 10.90 -17.41
CA GLU A 148 4.71 11.70 -16.50
C GLU A 148 4.45 13.19 -16.76
N ILE A 149 3.84 13.88 -15.80
CA ILE A 149 4.06 15.32 -15.64
C ILE A 149 5.12 15.45 -14.54
N LYS A 150 6.39 15.43 -14.95
CA LYS A 150 7.49 16.01 -14.19
C LYS A 150 7.14 17.48 -13.92
N ASN A 151 7.07 17.88 -12.65
CA ASN A 151 7.64 19.13 -12.11
C ASN A 151 7.19 19.39 -10.67
N VAL A 152 7.82 18.70 -9.72
CA VAL A 152 8.52 19.20 -8.52
C VAL A 152 9.31 17.97 -8.04
N ARG A 153 10.59 18.08 -7.68
CA ARG A 153 11.29 16.96 -7.01
C ARG A 153 10.60 16.74 -5.66
N ALA A 154 9.61 15.86 -5.61
CA ALA A 154 9.10 15.31 -4.37
C ALA A 154 10.25 14.50 -3.77
N GLN A 155 10.93 15.07 -2.80
CA GLN A 155 11.95 14.39 -2.02
C GLN A 155 11.26 13.22 -1.31
N ASN A 156 11.73 11.98 -1.54
CA ASN A 156 11.13 10.81 -0.89
C ASN A 156 11.49 10.88 0.60
N TYR A 157 10.50 11.11 1.45
CA TYR A 157 10.68 11.29 2.90
C TYR A 157 9.88 10.23 3.67
N MET A 158 10.46 9.71 4.75
CA MET A 158 9.79 8.80 5.68
C MET A 158 10.11 9.23 7.13
N GLN A 159 9.07 9.31 7.96
CA GLN A 159 9.27 9.50 9.40
C GLN A 159 10.03 8.29 9.97
N TYR A 160 11.06 8.58 10.77
CA TYR A 160 11.94 7.59 11.35
C TYR A 160 12.37 8.04 12.74
N ASP A 161 12.08 7.22 13.74
CA ASP A 161 12.62 7.37 15.07
C ASP A 161 13.86 6.48 15.22
N THR A 162 14.86 6.96 15.95
CA THR A 162 16.13 6.24 16.08
C THR A 162 15.89 4.85 16.65
N GLY A 163 16.30 3.83 15.90
CA GLY A 163 16.12 2.42 16.28
C GLY A 163 14.96 1.72 15.57
N ASP A 164 14.17 2.43 14.77
CA ASP A 164 13.13 1.80 13.95
C ASP A 164 13.72 0.79 12.98
N LEU A 165 13.00 -0.32 12.82
CA LEU A 165 13.37 -1.42 11.94
C LEU A 165 12.73 -1.22 10.57
N LEU A 166 13.56 -1.04 9.55
CA LEU A 166 13.13 -0.94 8.17
C LEU A 166 13.30 -2.27 7.46
N LYS A 167 12.24 -2.71 6.79
CA LYS A 167 12.27 -3.79 5.80
C LYS A 167 12.27 -3.17 4.41
N ILE A 168 13.34 -3.39 3.67
CA ILE A 168 13.55 -2.82 2.34
C ILE A 168 13.55 -3.95 1.33
N SER A 169 12.59 -3.94 0.42
CA SER A 169 12.43 -4.95 -0.63
C SER A 169 12.73 -4.33 -1.99
N GLY A 170 13.85 -4.70 -2.58
CA GLY A 170 14.23 -4.32 -3.95
C GLY A 170 13.72 -5.34 -4.96
N LYS A 171 13.23 -4.87 -6.10
CA LYS A 171 12.77 -5.70 -7.22
C LYS A 171 13.55 -5.39 -8.49
N SER A 172 13.90 -6.44 -9.24
CA SER A 172 14.34 -6.32 -10.63
C SER A 172 13.77 -7.49 -11.43
N GLY A 173 12.83 -7.20 -12.33
CA GLY A 173 12.07 -8.22 -13.07
C GLY A 173 11.41 -9.23 -12.14
N ILE A 174 11.88 -10.48 -12.21
CA ILE A 174 11.41 -11.60 -11.37
C ILE A 174 12.14 -11.69 -10.02
N TYR A 175 13.28 -11.03 -9.87
CA TYR A 175 14.12 -11.12 -8.68
C TYR A 175 13.63 -10.17 -7.60
N ARG A 176 13.62 -10.65 -6.36
CA ARG A 176 13.27 -9.86 -5.18
C ARG A 176 14.30 -10.11 -4.08
N THR A 177 14.85 -9.05 -3.53
CA THR A 177 15.81 -9.14 -2.42
C THR A 177 15.32 -8.25 -1.28
N VAL A 178 15.26 -8.82 -0.09
CA VAL A 178 14.89 -8.14 1.14
C VAL A 178 16.14 -7.83 1.93
N VAL A 179 16.22 -6.61 2.45
CA VAL A 179 17.27 -6.14 3.35
C VAL A 179 16.61 -5.53 4.57
N MET A 180 17.07 -5.93 5.75
CA MET A 180 16.60 -5.41 7.03
C MET A 180 17.66 -4.48 7.61
N LEU A 181 17.29 -3.27 8.03
CA LEU A 181 18.22 -2.32 8.65
C LEU A 181 17.58 -1.54 9.78
N THR A 182 18.41 -1.07 10.70
CA THR A 182 18.13 0.00 11.66
C THR A 182 19.08 1.17 11.39
N PRO A 183 18.76 2.06 10.41
CA PRO A 183 19.69 3.11 9.99
C PRO A 183 20.08 4.05 11.14
N SER A 184 21.38 4.20 11.36
CA SER A 184 21.94 5.19 12.31
C SER A 184 22.73 6.30 11.61
N VAL A 185 23.08 6.09 10.33
CA VAL A 185 23.81 7.02 9.47
C VAL A 185 23.33 6.87 8.03
N SER A 186 23.61 7.87 7.19
CA SER A 186 23.38 7.78 5.74
C SER A 186 24.21 6.64 5.15
N GLN A 187 23.58 5.78 4.34
CA GLN A 187 24.23 4.63 3.73
C GLN A 187 23.54 4.24 2.42
N THR A 188 24.31 3.66 1.51
CA THR A 188 23.79 3.10 0.26
C THR A 188 23.33 1.67 0.48
N VAL A 189 22.06 1.40 0.23
CA VAL A 189 21.52 0.03 0.25
C VAL A 189 21.80 -0.63 -1.10
N THR A 190 22.56 -1.73 -1.08
CA THR A 190 22.86 -2.51 -2.29
C THR A 190 22.07 -3.82 -2.29
N PHE A 191 21.22 -4.01 -3.30
CA PHE A 191 20.55 -5.29 -3.53
C PHE A 191 21.45 -6.23 -4.33
N THR A 192 21.65 -7.45 -3.80
CA THR A 192 22.19 -8.57 -4.57
C THR A 192 21.02 -9.45 -4.99
N PHE A 193 20.77 -9.55 -6.29
CA PHE A 193 19.69 -10.38 -6.84
C PHE A 193 20.19 -11.79 -7.11
N ILE A 194 19.48 -12.78 -6.56
CA ILE A 194 19.76 -14.20 -6.73
C ILE A 194 18.49 -14.87 -7.25
N PRO A 195 18.58 -15.71 -8.30
CA PRO A 195 17.45 -16.48 -8.78
C PRO A 195 16.99 -17.45 -7.69
N CYS A 196 15.71 -17.39 -7.34
CA CYS A 196 15.08 -18.34 -6.45
C CYS A 196 13.73 -18.69 -7.05
N THR A 197 13.76 -19.67 -7.97
CA THR A 197 12.60 -20.11 -8.73
C THR A 197 12.39 -21.60 -8.48
N ASP A 198 11.17 -22.00 -8.14
CA ASP A 198 10.86 -23.42 -7.96
C ASP A 198 10.59 -24.14 -9.30
N ALA A 199 10.38 -25.45 -9.24
CA ALA A 199 10.07 -26.28 -10.40
C ALA A 199 8.72 -25.92 -11.07
N SER A 200 7.84 -25.19 -10.38
CA SER A 200 6.56 -24.70 -10.90
C SER A 200 6.65 -23.29 -11.50
N GLY A 201 7.83 -22.65 -11.44
CA GLY A 201 8.06 -21.31 -11.98
C GLY A 201 7.74 -20.16 -11.02
N ASN A 202 7.42 -20.44 -9.75
CA ASN A 202 7.20 -19.38 -8.76
C ASN A 202 8.54 -18.77 -8.33
N ASN A 203 8.58 -17.44 -8.18
CA ASN A 203 9.80 -16.70 -7.81
C ASN A 203 9.68 -16.17 -6.39
N TYR A 204 10.69 -16.44 -5.57
CA TYR A 204 10.69 -16.13 -4.15
C TYR A 204 11.67 -15.02 -3.81
N SER A 205 11.31 -14.22 -2.81
CA SER A 205 12.20 -13.20 -2.28
C SER A 205 13.36 -13.85 -1.51
N VAL A 206 14.56 -13.28 -1.62
CA VAL A 206 15.74 -13.75 -0.88
C VAL A 206 16.20 -12.71 0.14
N VAL A 207 16.82 -13.17 1.23
CA VAL A 207 17.41 -12.32 2.27
C VAL A 207 18.77 -12.87 2.68
N LYS A 208 19.72 -11.99 2.98
CA LYS A 208 21.02 -12.39 3.53
C LYS A 208 20.98 -12.35 5.05
N ILE A 209 21.31 -13.46 5.69
CA ILE A 209 21.43 -13.56 7.15
C ILE A 209 22.83 -14.08 7.47
N GLY A 210 23.64 -13.25 8.14
CA GLY A 210 25.08 -13.50 8.28
C GLY A 210 25.77 -13.57 6.91
N ASN A 211 26.42 -14.69 6.64
CA ASN A 211 27.13 -14.94 5.36
C ASN A 211 26.34 -15.80 4.38
N GLN A 212 25.09 -16.16 4.69
CA GLN A 212 24.29 -17.07 3.88
C GLN A 212 23.04 -16.38 3.32
N TRP A 213 22.54 -16.90 2.21
CA TRP A 213 21.31 -16.45 1.56
C TRP A 213 20.19 -17.43 1.87
N TRP A 214 19.04 -16.88 2.24
CA TRP A 214 17.84 -17.61 2.63
C TRP A 214 16.67 -17.17 1.77
N MET A 215 15.70 -18.06 1.59
CA MET A 215 14.37 -17.65 1.16
C MET A 215 13.74 -16.81 2.27
N ALA A 216 13.16 -15.67 1.89
CA ALA A 216 12.45 -14.78 2.81
C ALA A 216 10.95 -15.16 2.94
N GLU A 217 10.51 -16.17 2.18
CA GLU A 217 9.12 -16.61 2.07
C GLU A 217 9.11 -18.15 2.03
N ASN A 218 7.99 -18.76 2.42
CA ASN A 218 7.86 -20.22 2.39
C ASN A 218 7.76 -20.72 0.94
N LEU A 219 8.35 -21.89 0.69
CA LEU A 219 8.25 -22.57 -0.60
C LEU A 219 6.81 -23.01 -0.85
N ASN A 220 6.29 -22.70 -2.03
CA ASN A 220 4.90 -22.95 -2.42
C ASN A 220 4.82 -23.93 -3.62
N VAL A 221 5.55 -25.04 -3.57
CA VAL A 221 5.57 -26.07 -4.62
C VAL A 221 4.82 -27.33 -4.21
N GLY A 222 4.17 -28.02 -5.16
CA GLY A 222 3.40 -29.24 -4.94
C GLY A 222 1.88 -29.05 -5.05
N THR A 223 1.16 -30.16 -5.22
CA THR A 223 -0.31 -30.18 -5.35
C THR A 223 -0.96 -30.54 -4.03
N PHE A 224 -2.04 -29.86 -3.66
CA PHE A 224 -2.87 -30.28 -2.53
C PHE A 224 -3.42 -31.68 -2.78
N ALA A 225 -3.27 -32.55 -1.80
CA ALA A 225 -3.80 -33.91 -1.82
C ALA A 225 -4.50 -34.23 -0.51
N THR A 226 -5.45 -35.15 -0.58
CA THR A 226 -6.11 -35.70 0.60
C THR A 226 -5.09 -36.42 1.48
N ILE A 227 -5.29 -36.35 2.81
CA ILE A 227 -4.39 -36.99 3.77
C ILE A 227 -4.42 -38.50 3.54
N THR A 228 -3.27 -39.07 3.17
CA THR A 228 -3.10 -40.50 2.88
C THR A 228 -2.03 -41.10 3.79
N THR A 229 -2.16 -42.39 4.10
CA THR A 229 -1.15 -43.17 4.83
C THR A 229 -0.72 -44.38 3.97
N PRO A 230 0.53 -44.43 3.48
CA PRO A 230 1.62 -43.46 3.67
C PRO A 230 1.42 -42.17 2.85
N GLN A 231 2.02 -41.08 3.31
CA GLN A 231 2.01 -39.79 2.59
C GLN A 231 2.86 -39.86 1.32
N VAL A 232 2.40 -39.17 0.28
CA VAL A 232 3.06 -39.14 -1.04
C VAL A 232 4.00 -37.94 -1.12
N SER A 233 5.26 -38.20 -1.48
CA SER A 233 6.27 -37.16 -1.68
C SER A 233 5.86 -36.18 -2.80
N GLY A 234 6.05 -34.88 -2.57
CA GLY A 234 5.66 -33.81 -3.52
C GLY A 234 4.21 -33.35 -3.41
N THR A 235 3.44 -33.86 -2.44
CA THR A 235 2.08 -33.38 -2.15
C THR A 235 2.04 -32.45 -0.94
N LYS A 236 1.12 -31.48 -0.98
CA LYS A 236 0.81 -30.59 0.14
C LYS A 236 -0.37 -31.13 0.92
N PHE A 237 -0.22 -31.17 2.24
CA PHE A 237 -1.27 -31.55 3.16
C PHE A 237 -1.67 -30.36 4.03
N CYS A 238 -2.96 -30.20 4.26
CA CYS A 238 -3.49 -29.21 5.20
C CYS A 238 -4.30 -29.94 6.26
N MET A 239 -3.96 -29.69 7.51
CA MET A 239 -4.69 -30.21 8.66
C MET A 239 -5.30 -29.06 9.44
N ASP A 240 -6.55 -29.22 9.90
CA ASP A 240 -7.12 -28.37 10.92
C ASP A 240 -6.48 -28.68 12.30
N VAL A 241 -6.89 -27.95 13.33
CA VAL A 241 -6.42 -28.14 14.71
C VAL A 241 -6.77 -29.52 15.30
N ASN A 242 -7.67 -30.28 14.65
CA ASN A 242 -8.12 -31.61 15.04
C ASN A 242 -7.48 -32.72 14.19
N GLY A 243 -6.55 -32.38 13.29
CA GLY A 243 -5.89 -33.34 12.40
C GLY A 243 -6.75 -33.81 11.22
N GLN A 244 -7.83 -33.12 10.88
CA GLN A 244 -8.68 -33.39 9.72
C GLN A 244 -8.25 -32.55 8.51
N GLU A 245 -8.59 -32.99 7.30
CA GLU A 245 -8.27 -32.24 6.08
C GLU A 245 -8.91 -30.84 6.07
N ASP A 246 -8.09 -29.80 5.90
CA ASP A 246 -8.55 -28.42 5.76
C ASP A 246 -8.40 -27.93 4.31
N PRO A 247 -9.50 -27.91 3.52
CA PRO A 247 -9.47 -27.46 2.13
C PRO A 247 -9.31 -25.94 1.96
N ASN A 248 -9.40 -25.14 3.03
CA ASN A 248 -9.27 -23.68 2.96
C ASN A 248 -7.84 -23.20 3.28
N CYS A 249 -6.92 -24.11 3.57
CA CYS A 249 -5.59 -23.77 4.01
C CYS A 249 -4.70 -23.31 2.83
N PRO A 250 -4.18 -22.07 2.88
CA PRO A 250 -3.60 -21.43 1.69
C PRO A 250 -2.19 -21.92 1.33
N MET A 251 -1.45 -22.54 2.26
CA MET A 251 -0.02 -22.85 2.08
C MET A 251 0.31 -24.35 2.19
N GLY A 252 -0.37 -25.12 3.05
CA GLY A 252 -0.11 -26.55 3.30
C GLY A 252 1.32 -26.89 3.74
N GLY A 253 1.48 -28.05 4.37
CA GLY A 253 2.80 -28.65 4.62
C GLY A 253 3.20 -29.51 3.43
N LEU A 254 4.34 -29.23 2.80
CA LEU A 254 4.92 -30.11 1.79
C LEU A 254 5.49 -31.36 2.48
N TYR A 255 5.10 -32.54 2.00
CA TYR A 255 5.72 -33.80 2.39
C TYR A 255 6.78 -34.19 1.35
N GLU A 256 7.99 -34.47 1.80
CA GLU A 256 9.12 -34.92 0.97
C GLU A 256 9.50 -36.36 1.28
#